data_AF-A0A8R7UBM0-F1
#
_entry.id   AF-A0A8R7UBM0-F1
#
_cell.length_a   1.000
_cell.length_b   1.000
_cell.length_c   1.000
_cell.angle_alpha   90.00
_cell.angle_beta   90.00
_cell.angle_gamma   90.00
#
_symmetry.space_group_name_H-M   'P 1'
#
loop_
_entity.id
_entity.type
_entity.pdbx_description
1 polymer ?
#
loop_
_entity_poly.entity_id
_entity_poly.type
_entity_poly.pdbx_seq_one_letter_code
_entity_poly.pdbx_strand_id
1 'polypeptide(L)' 'MVAVKLLNTFGIHENKFQEEVKCLIKAKHKNIVRFLGYCADTQGKMEEYEGNLVMARSWLLCFEYVCNGTLDKHISGRM' A
#
# COMPACT_ATOMS: atom_id res chain seq x y z
N MET A 1 -16.03 -2.05 3.65
CA MET A 1 -14.79 -2.07 4.48
C MET A 1 -13.59 -1.85 3.58
N VAL A 2 -12.50 -1.28 4.11
CA VAL A 2 -11.27 -0.98 3.38
C VAL A 2 -10.11 -1.74 4.03
N ALA A 3 -9.26 -2.37 3.23
CA ALA A 3 -7.98 -2.89 3.68
C ALA A 3 -6.91 -1.82 3.48
N VAL A 4 -6.18 -1.47 4.55
CA VAL A 4 -5.13 -0.45 4.52
C VAL A 4 -3.77 -1.11 4.65
N LYS A 5 -2.86 -0.84 3.72
CA LYS A 5 -1.46 -1.26 3.78
C LYS A 5 -0.58 -0.05 4.03
N LEU A 6 0.14 -0.06 5.15
CA LEU A 6 1.19 0.91 5.42
C LEU A 6 2.41 0.61 4.54
N LEU A 7 2.88 1.61 3.80
CA LEU A 7 4.07 1.56 2.98
C LEU A 7 5.07 2.60 3.48
N ASN A 8 6.25 2.12 3.88
CA ASN A 8 7.37 2.99 4.17
C ASN A 8 7.94 3.53 2.85
N THR A 9 8.10 4.85 2.75
CA THR A 9 8.46 5.51 1.50
C THR A 9 9.94 5.83 1.38
N PHE A 10 10.79 5.44 2.32
CA PHE A 10 12.24 5.65 2.19
C PHE A 10 12.79 4.99 0.92
N GLY A 11 13.56 5.76 0.15
CA GLY A 11 14.12 5.31 -1.13
C GLY A 11 13.11 5.18 -2.27
N ILE A 12 11.81 5.44 -2.05
CA ILE A 12 10.82 5.42 -3.13
C ILE A 12 10.82 6.76 -3.86
N HIS A 13 11.10 6.72 -5.15
CA HIS A 13 10.95 7.90 -6.01
C HIS A 13 9.47 8.20 -6.25
N GLU A 14 9.03 9.38 -5.80
CA GLU A 14 7.63 9.80 -5.86
C GLU A 14 7.05 9.78 -7.28
N ASN A 15 7.83 10.16 -8.30
CA ASN A 15 7.40 10.09 -9.70
C ASN A 15 7.07 8.66 -10.16
N LYS A 16 7.93 7.68 -9.87
CA LYS A 16 7.70 6.26 -10.22
C LYS A 16 6.48 5.71 -9.50
N PHE A 17 6.31 6.07 -8.23
CA PHE A 17 5.12 5.69 -7.47
C PHE A 17 3.83 6.25 -8.09
N GLN A 18 3.81 7.54 -8.49
CA GLN A 18 2.64 8.11 -9.14
C GLN A 18 2.29 7.39 -10.44
N GLU A 19 3.27 6.94 -11.21
CA GLU A 19 3.05 6.16 -12.43
C GLU A 19 2.39 4.81 -12.12
N GLU A 20 2.87 4.08 -11.12
CA GLU A 20 2.25 2.82 -10.69
C GLU A 20 0.84 3.01 -10.16
N VAL A 21 0.63 4.05 -9.33
CA VAL A 21 -0.70 4.38 -8.78
C VAL A 21 -1.70 4.67 -9.90
N LYS A 22 -1.30 5.42 -10.94
CA LYS A 22 -2.16 5.68 -12.11
C LYS A 22 -2.60 4.38 -12.79
N CYS A 23 -1.71 3.40 -12.89
CA CYS A 23 -2.04 2.08 -13.44
C CYS A 23 -2.98 1.30 -12.50
N LEU A 24 -2.69 1.27 -11.19
CA LEU A 24 -3.49 0.56 -10.20
C LEU A 24 -4.93 1.10 -10.09
N ILE A 25 -5.12 2.42 -10.13
CA ILE A 25 -6.45 3.04 -10.13
C ILE A 25 -7.29 2.55 -11.33
N LYS A 26 -6.66 2.43 -12.50
CA LYS A 26 -7.31 1.98 -13.74
C LYS A 26 -7.62 0.49 -13.76
N ALA A 27 -6.84 -0.33 -13.05
CA ALA A 27 -7.02 -1.78 -13.01
C ALA A 27 -8.34 -2.16 -12.34
N LYS A 28 -9.38 -2.43 -13.15
CA LYS A 28 -10.72 -2.86 -12.70
C LYS A 28 -11.04 -4.23 -13.29
N HIS A 29 -11.04 -5.27 -12.47
CA HIS A 29 -11.47 -6.59 -12.89
C HIS A 29 -12.03 -7.38 -11.70
N LYS A 30 -13.01 -8.26 -11.95
CA LYS A 30 -13.69 -9.05 -10.92
C LYS A 30 -12.77 -9.97 -10.10
N ASN A 31 -11.60 -10.30 -10.64
CA ASN A 31 -10.62 -11.20 -10.01
C ASN A 31 -9.38 -10.46 -9.48
N ILE A 32 -9.41 -9.12 -9.43
CA ILE A 32 -8.31 -8.30 -8.91
C ILE A 32 -8.83 -7.52 -7.71
N VAL A 33 -8.13 -7.59 -6.58
CA VAL A 33 -8.48 -6.78 -5.41
C VAL A 33 -8.33 -5.31 -5.77
N ARG A 34 -9.41 -4.56 -5.64
CA ARG A 34 -9.46 -3.21 -6.17
C ARG A 34 -8.64 -2.24 -5.33
N PHE A 35 -7.73 -1.53 -5.99
CA PHE A 35 -7.10 -0.36 -5.41
C PHE A 35 -8.08 0.82 -5.43
N LEU A 36 -8.27 1.46 -4.28
CA LEU A 36 -9.20 2.57 -4.07
C LEU A 36 -8.49 3.93 -4.08
N GLY A 37 -7.23 3.97 -3.67
CA GLY A 37 -6.44 5.19 -3.56
C GLY A 37 -5.36 5.07 -2.50
N TYR A 38 -4.69 6.18 -2.22
CA TYR A 38 -3.71 6.25 -1.14
C TYR A 38 -3.84 7.57 -0.39
N CYS A 39 -3.41 7.56 0.87
CA CYS A 39 -3.14 8.77 1.64
C CYS A 39 -1.64 8.91 1.80
N ALA A 40 -1.10 10.11 1.54
CA ALA A 40 0.28 10.42 1.84
C ALA A 40 0.33 11.25 3.13
N ASP A 41 0.77 10.62 4.21
CA ASP A 41 0.91 11.27 5.49
C ASP A 41 2.40 11.50 5.83
N THR A 42 2.69 12.68 6.35
CA THR A 42 4.03 13.04 6.84
C THR A 42 3.89 13.25 8.33
N GLN A 43 4.20 12.22 9.12
CA GLN A 43 3.90 12.16 10.56
C GLN A 43 4.77 13.08 11.43
N GLY A 44 5.46 14.07 10.85
CA GLY A 44 6.29 15.02 11.59
C GLY A 44 7.53 14.42 12.28
N LYS A 45 7.74 13.10 12.15
CA LYS A 45 8.79 12.35 12.83
C LYS A 45 10.05 12.34 11.97
N MET A 46 11.21 12.59 12.56
CA MET A 46 12.51 12.43 11.90
C MET A 46 12.98 10.98 12.04
N GLU A 47 13.52 10.41 10.96
CA GLU A 47 14.14 9.08 10.95
C GLU A 47 15.46 9.13 10.17
N GLU A 48 16.42 8.28 10.55
CA GLU A 48 17.71 8.20 9.87
C GLU A 48 17.61 7.33 8.62
N TYR A 49 18.02 7.87 7.48
CA TYR A 49 18.10 7.16 6.22
C TYR A 49 19.42 7.52 5.52
N GLU A 50 20.22 6.50 5.20
CA GLU A 50 21.55 6.67 4.57
C GLU A 50 22.45 7.71 5.29
N GLY A 51 22.41 7.70 6.63
CA GLY A 51 23.20 8.62 7.47
C GLY A 51 22.66 10.05 7.56
N ASN A 52 21.50 10.34 6.97
CA ASN A 52 20.84 11.64 7.03
C ASN A 52 19.52 11.55 7.80
N LEU A 53 19.22 12.56 8.63
CA LEU A 53 17.91 12.70 9.25
C LEU A 53 16.92 13.24 8.23
N VAL A 54 15.89 12.46 7.94
CA VAL A 54 14.82 12.78 6.99
C VAL A 54 13.46 12.73 7.67
N MET A 55 12.52 13.55 7.21
CA MET A 55 11.14 13.47 7.67
C MET A 55 10.52 12.15 7.20
N ALA A 56 10.06 11.34 8.13
CA ALA A 56 9.35 10.10 7.86
C ALA A 56 8.05 10.41 7.12
N ARG A 57 8.01 9.95 5.87
CA ARG A 57 6.80 9.92 5.04
C ARG A 57 6.29 8.48 5.03
N SER A 58 4.98 8.33 5.12
CA SER A 58 4.32 7.03 5.05
C SER A 58 3.11 7.12 4.14
N TRP A 59 2.98 6.15 3.26
CA TRP A 59 1.81 6.04 2.40
C TRP A 59 0.88 4.95 2.92
N LEU A 60 -0.39 5.29 3.06
CA LEU A 60 -1.46 4.36 3.38
C LEU A 60 -2.15 3.99 2.09
N LEU A 61 -1.93 2.77 1.62
CA LEU A 61 -2.57 2.25 0.41
C LEU A 61 -3.91 1.61 0.77
N CYS A 62 -4.98 2.08 0.13
CA CYS A 62 -6.35 1.65 0.41
C CYS A 62 -6.84 0.71 -0.69
N PHE A 63 -7.33 -0.45 -0.29
CA PHE A 63 -7.92 -1.46 -1.17
C PHE A 63 -9.33 -1.83 -0.70
N GLU A 64 -10.15 -2.34 -1.62
CA GLU A 64 -11.36 -3.05 -1.23
C GLU A 64 -10.98 -4.22 -0.32
N TYR A 65 -11.69 -4.34 0.80
CA TYR A 65 -11.56 -5.51 1.66
C TYR A 65 -12.30 -6.70 1.04
N VAL A 66 -11.61 -7.82 0.88
CA VAL A 66 -12.18 -9.09 0.40
C VAL A 66 -12.27 -10.08 1.55
N CYS A 67 -13.48 -10.56 1.80
CA CYS A 67 -13.76 -11.56 2.83
C CYS A 67 -13.39 -12.98 2.38
N ASN A 68 -13.52 -13.95 3.28
CA ASN A 68 -13.27 -15.39 3.06
C ASN A 68 -11.80 -15.81 2.98
N GLY A 69 -10.85 -14.95 3.37
CA GLY A 69 -9.45 -15.33 3.52
C GLY A 69 -8.73 -15.62 2.19
N THR A 70 -7.48 -16.07 2.30
CA THR A 70 -6.60 -16.34 1.15
C THR A 70 -6.71 -17.79 0.71
N LEU A 71 -6.38 -18.07 -0.56
CA LEU A 71 -6.33 -19.44 -1.08
C LEU A 71 -5.44 -20.36 -0.23
N ASP A 72 -4.29 -19.84 0.24
CA ASP A 72 -3.37 -20.55 1.15
C ASP A 72 -4.07 -21.12 2.40
N LYS A 73 -4.97 -20.36 3.02
CA LYS A 73 -5.73 -20.83 4.19
C LYS A 73 -6.67 -21.98 3.86
N HIS A 74 -7.28 -21.94 2.67
CA HIS A 74 -8.19 -22.99 2.22
C HIS A 74 -7.47 -24.29 1.85
N ILE A 75 -6.26 -24.21 1.29
CA ILE A 75 -5.49 -25.41 0.89
C ILE A 75 -4.66 -25.99 2.03
N SER A 76 -4.27 -25.19 3.02
CA SER A 76 -3.50 -25.65 4.18
C SER A 76 -4.36 -26.28 5.29
N GLY A 77 -5.69 -26.27 5.15
CA GLY A 77 -6.63 -26.74 6.17
C GLY A 77 -6.65 -25.87 7.44
N ARG A 78 -6.02 -24.69 7.41
CA ARG A 78 -6.01 -23.71 8.50
C ARG A 78 -7.15 -22.70 8.27
N MET A 79 -8.39 -23.13 8.52
CA MET A 79 -9.54 -22.22 8.59
C MET A 79 -9.59 -21.50 9.94
#